data_AF-A0A495QA47-F1
#
_entry.id   AF-A0A495QA47-F1
#
_cell.length_a   1.000
_cell.length_b   1.000
_cell.length_c   1.000
_cell.angle_alpha   90.00
_cell.angle_beta   90.00
_cell.angle_gamma   90.00
#
_symmetry.space_group_name_H-M   'P 1'
#
loop_
_entity.id
_entity.type
_entity.pdbx_description
1 polymer ?
#
loop_
_entity_poly.entity_id
_entity_poly.type
_entity_poly.pdbx_seq_one_letter_code
_entity_poly.pdbx_strand_id
1 'polypeptide(L)' 'MDGPSDSVTHDAAVDILLTGGPADIPETVRMRREVITDRKIKIRHRAGYEHFEKSDTESRDGDPGPVVFRWIMRTSIAE' A
#
# COMPACT_ATOMS: atom_id res chain seq x y z
N MET A 1 -32.26 22.45 -7.33
CA MET A 1 -32.23 21.22 -6.52
C MET A 1 -30.83 20.71 -6.67
N ASP A 2 -29.94 21.27 -5.87
CA ASP A 2 -28.50 21.12 -6.02
C ASP A 2 -28.05 20.35 -4.79
N GLY A 3 -28.31 19.05 -4.79
CA GLY A 3 -27.66 18.13 -3.86
C GLY A 3 -26.23 17.93 -4.37
N PRO A 4 -25.20 17.97 -3.52
CA PRO A 4 -23.87 17.64 -3.98
C PRO A 4 -23.91 16.18 -4.44
N SER A 5 -23.80 15.99 -5.75
CA SER A 5 -23.36 14.72 -6.31
C SER A 5 -21.89 14.60 -5.92
N ASP A 6 -21.67 14.19 -4.67
CA ASP A 6 -20.45 13.51 -4.27
C ASP A 6 -20.40 12.24 -5.12
N SER A 7 -19.96 12.40 -6.37
CA SER A 7 -19.38 11.34 -7.16
C SER A 7 -18.10 10.97 -6.44
N VAL A 8 -18.25 10.28 -5.31
CA VAL A 8 -17.18 9.50 -4.71
C VAL A 8 -16.86 8.48 -5.78
N THR A 9 -15.89 8.82 -6.62
CA THR A 9 -15.07 7.85 -7.32
C THR A 9 -14.72 6.82 -6.26
N HIS A 10 -15.44 5.70 -6.25
CA HIS A 10 -15.16 4.58 -5.38
C HIS A 10 -13.86 3.99 -5.90
N ASP A 11 -12.75 4.62 -5.54
CA ASP A 11 -11.50 3.89 -5.47
C ASP A 11 -11.72 2.85 -4.37
N ALA A 12 -12.12 1.66 -4.80
CA ALA A 12 -12.45 0.58 -3.90
C ALA A 12 -11.16 0.20 -3.18
N ALA A 13 -11.01 0.61 -1.92
CA ALA A 13 -9.86 0.25 -1.12
C ALA A 13 -9.69 -1.27 -1.12
N VAL A 14 -8.55 -1.74 -1.61
CA VAL A 14 -8.23 -3.17 -1.67
C VAL A 14 -7.38 -3.56 -0.48
N ASP A 15 -7.48 -4.82 -0.06
CA ASP A 15 -6.57 -5.37 0.94
C ASP A 15 -5.16 -5.44 0.34
N ILE A 16 -4.18 -4.88 1.04
CA ILE A 16 -2.77 -4.85 0.65
C ILE A 16 -1.92 -5.58 1.67
N LEU A 17 -0.85 -6.22 1.21
CA LEU A 17 0.12 -6.92 2.05
C LEU A 17 1.55 -6.45 1.74
N LEU A 18 2.19 -5.81 2.72
CA LEU A 18 3.58 -5.36 2.63
C LEU A 18 4.53 -6.47 3.10
N THR A 19 5.38 -6.94 2.19
CA THR A 19 6.32 -8.03 2.43
C THR A 19 7.76 -7.56 2.39
N GLY A 20 8.62 -8.20 3.21
CA GLY A 20 9.98 -7.74 3.47
C GLY A 20 10.01 -6.56 4.44
N GLY A 21 10.85 -5.57 4.16
CA GLY A 21 10.98 -4.34 4.92
C GLY A 21 11.46 -4.54 6.36
N PRO A 22 11.61 -3.45 7.12
CA PRO A 22 12.02 -3.53 8.52
C PRO A 22 11.00 -4.30 9.35
N ALA A 23 11.49 -5.26 10.15
CA ALA A 23 10.67 -6.05 11.09
C ALA A 23 9.94 -5.18 12.13
N ASP A 24 10.37 -3.93 12.29
CA ASP A 24 9.78 -2.93 13.17
C ASP A 24 8.46 -2.34 12.66
N ILE A 25 8.12 -2.57 11.38
CA ILE A 25 6.80 -2.18 10.87
C ILE A 25 5.77 -3.16 11.43
N PRO A 26 4.76 -2.65 12.17
CA PRO A 26 3.74 -3.50 12.77
C PRO A 26 2.89 -4.19 11.70
N GLU A 27 2.39 -5.38 12.03
CA GLU A 27 1.52 -6.19 11.18
C GLU A 27 0.25 -5.45 10.72
N THR A 28 -0.30 -4.57 11.56
CA THR A 28 -1.44 -3.71 11.23
C THR A 28 -1.15 -2.69 10.12
N VAL A 29 0.12 -2.33 9.94
CA VAL A 29 0.58 -1.48 8.82
C VAL A 29 0.92 -2.34 7.62
N ARG A 30 1.43 -3.56 7.84
CA ARG A 30 1.74 -4.53 6.78
C ARG A 30 0.48 -5.03 6.08
N MET A 31 -0.62 -5.22 6.78
CA MET A 31 -1.90 -5.67 6.23
C MET A 31 -2.99 -4.65 6.51
N ARG A 32 -3.41 -3.92 5.48
CA ARG A 32 -4.45 -2.88 5.59
C ARG A 32 -5.24 -2.76 4.30
N ARG A 33 -6.38 -2.07 4.34
CA ARG A 33 -7.08 -1.64 3.13
C ARG A 33 -6.58 -0.26 2.71
N GLU A 34 -6.17 -0.14 1.46
CA GLU A 34 -5.71 1.12 0.90
C GLU A 34 -6.21 1.27 -0.54
N VAL A 35 -6.53 2.52 -0.86
CA VAL A 35 -6.81 3.00 -2.21
C VAL A 35 -5.49 3.03 -2.97
N ILE A 36 -5.28 2.04 -3.85
CA ILE A 36 -4.05 1.91 -4.63
C ILE A 36 -4.16 2.81 -5.86
N THR A 37 -3.67 4.05 -5.71
CA THR A 37 -3.62 5.02 -6.82
C THR A 37 -2.39 4.84 -7.71
N ASP A 38 -1.33 4.21 -7.20
CA ASP A 38 -0.07 3.98 -7.90
C ASP A 38 0.51 2.58 -7.58
N ARG A 39 1.46 2.11 -8.38
CA ARG A 39 2.17 0.84 -8.12
C ARG A 39 3.21 0.95 -7.00
N LYS A 40 3.39 2.11 -6.39
CA LYS A 40 4.37 2.35 -5.31
C LYS A 40 3.70 2.89 -4.06
N ILE A 41 4.01 2.27 -2.93
CA ILE A 41 3.61 2.72 -1.60
C ILE A 41 4.84 3.25 -0.87
N LYS A 42 4.72 4.45 -0.31
CA LYS A 42 5.75 5.05 0.55
C LYS A 42 5.22 5.12 1.96
N ILE A 43 5.92 4.51 2.91
CA ILE A 43 5.55 4.54 4.32
C ILE A 43 6.57 5.35 5.07
N ARG A 44 6.10 6.38 5.76
CA ARG A 44 6.95 7.10 6.71
C ARG A 44 7.22 6.21 7.90
N HIS A 45 8.49 5.86 8.13
CA HIS A 45 8.90 5.03 9.26
C HIS A 45 10.21 5.57 9.85
N ARG A 46 10.17 5.91 11.15
CA ARG A 46 11.26 6.59 11.86
C ARG A 46 11.70 7.87 11.12
N ALA A 47 13.00 8.10 11.02
CA ALA A 47 13.62 9.20 10.26
C ALA A 47 13.78 8.85 8.77
N GLY A 48 12.73 8.32 8.12
CA GLY A 48 12.84 7.83 6.76
C GLY A 48 11.53 7.49 6.08
N TYR A 49 11.66 7.07 4.82
CA TYR A 49 10.60 6.49 4.02
C TYR A 49 10.98 5.10 3.57
N GLU A 50 10.09 4.16 3.81
CA GLU A 50 10.16 2.80 3.28
C GLU A 50 9.42 2.78 1.96
N HIS A 51 10.10 2.35 0.91
CA HIS A 51 9.55 2.24 -0.44
C HIS A 51 9.16 0.80 -0.70
N PHE A 52 7.91 0.60 -1.06
CA PHE A 52 7.37 -0.67 -1.48
C PHE A 52 6.82 -0.55 -2.90
N GLU A 53 7.05 -1.58 -3.70
CA GLU A 53 6.55 -1.66 -5.07
C GLU A 53 5.58 -2.84 -5.18
N LYS A 54 4.46 -2.63 -5.89
CA LYS A 54 3.48 -3.67 -6.16
C LYS A 54 4.18 -4.81 -6.86
N SER A 55 4.10 -6.01 -6.30
CA SER A 55 4.57 -7.18 -6.99
C SER A 55 3.53 -7.57 -8.04
N ASP A 56 3.92 -7.63 -9.31
CA ASP A 56 3.11 -8.23 -10.39
C ASP A 56 2.99 -9.76 -10.27
N THR A 57 3.28 -10.32 -9.08
CA THR A 57 2.87 -11.69 -8.75
C THR A 57 1.35 -11.64 -8.58
N GLU A 58 0.67 -11.66 -9.71
CA GLU A 58 -0.78 -11.78 -9.82
C GLU A 58 -1.25 -12.84 -8.83
N SER A 59 -2.23 -12.48 -8.00
CA SER A 59 -2.99 -13.44 -7.19
C SER A 59 -3.41 -14.55 -8.16
N ARG A 60 -2.74 -15.71 -8.04
CA ARG A 60 -2.86 -16.79 -9.03
C ARG A 60 -4.34 -17.16 -9.15
N ASP A 61 -4.86 -17.07 -10.36
CA ASP A 61 -6.13 -17.64 -10.82
C ASP A 61 -7.32 -17.49 -9.85
N GLY A 62 -7.98 -16.34 -9.90
CA GLY A 62 -9.36 -16.19 -9.41
C GLY A 62 -9.54 -16.05 -7.89
N ASP A 63 -8.45 -16.05 -7.12
CA ASP A 63 -8.51 -15.73 -5.68
C ASP A 63 -8.33 -14.21 -5.47
N PRO A 64 -9.28 -13.51 -4.83
CA PRO A 64 -9.17 -12.08 -4.51
C PRO A 64 -8.22 -11.85 -3.32
N GLY A 65 -7.06 -12.50 -3.33
CA GLY A 65 -6.03 -12.34 -2.32
C GLY A 65 -5.50 -10.90 -2.26
N PRO A 66 -4.87 -10.51 -1.12
CA PRO A 66 -4.39 -9.15 -0.92
C PRO A 66 -3.29 -8.79 -1.92
N VAL A 67 -3.29 -7.55 -2.37
CA VAL A 67 -2.28 -7.03 -3.28
C VAL A 67 -0.94 -6.95 -2.56
N VAL A 68 0.03 -7.74 -3.01
CA VAL A 68 1.34 -7.81 -2.37
C VAL A 68 2.23 -6.67 -2.84
N PHE A 69 2.79 -5.91 -1.91
CA PHE A 69 3.84 -4.93 -2.17
C PHE A 69 5.14 -5.38 -1.52
N ARG A 70 6.21 -5.43 -2.30
CA ARG A 70 7.54 -5.84 -1.85
C ARG A 70 8.38 -4.62 -1.50
N TRP A 71 9.03 -4.66 -0.35
CA TRP A 71 10.01 -3.64 0.03
C TRP A 71 11.20 -3.64 -0.94
N ILE A 72 11.53 -2.48 -1.49
CA ILE A 72 12.63 -2.31 -2.44
C ILE A 72 13.80 -1.54 -1.85
N MET A 73 13.52 -0.47 -1.10
CA MET A 73 14.56 0.38 -0.51
C MET A 73 13.99 1.25 0.61
N ARG A 74 14.90 1.79 1.42
CA ARG A 74 14.60 2.84 2.40
C ARG A 74 15.38 4.09 2.05
N THR A 75 14.69 5.23 2.07
CA THR A 75 15.33 6.54 2.01
C THR A 75 15.42 7.08 3.43
N SER A 76 16.64 7.26 3.94
CA SER A 76 16.85 7.98 5.20
C SER A 76 16.67 9.47 4.92
N ILE A 77 15.87 10.15 5.74
CA ILE A 77 15.87 11.62 5.77
C ILE A 77 17.02 11.95 6.71
N ALA A 78 18.23 12.13 6.16
CA ALA A 78 19.35 12.62 6.96
C ALA A 78 19.06 14.08 7.29
N GLU A 79 18.94 14.37 8.59
CA GLU A 79 18.89 15.73 9.16
C GLU A 79 20.29 16.36 9.21
#